data_AF-A0A3C0IE01-F1
#
_entry.id   AF-A0A3C0IE01-F1
#
_cell.length_a   1.000
_cell.length_b   1.000
_cell.length_c   1.000
_cell.angle_alpha   90.00
_cell.angle_beta   90.00
_cell.angle_gamma   90.00
#
_symmetry.space_group_name_H-M   'P 1'
#
loop_
_entity.id
_entity.type
_entity.pdbx_description
1 polymer ?
#
loop_
_entity_poly.entity_id
_entity_poly.type
_entity_poly.pdbx_seq_one_letter_code
_entity_poly.pdbx_strand_id
1 'polypeptide(L)'
;MKAAISVKEILHKEQFGDTYTLKGWVRNKRESKNVFFIMLNDGSCLASLQVVADASSLAIELLKDVTVGACIEVAGRLQESRGSGQLAELNAETLVILGKADAEKYPLQPKAHSLEYLREIAHLRFRTKNKTEKP
;
A
#
# COMPACT_ATOMS: atom_id res chain seq x y z
N MET A 1 -21.96 -2.39 -5.08
CA MET A 1 -20.57 -2.30 -4.58
C MET A 1 -20.45 -1.02 -3.77
N LYS A 2 -19.92 -1.04 -2.54
CA LYS A 2 -19.64 0.19 -1.79
C LYS A 2 -18.59 1.01 -2.56
N ALA A 3 -18.73 2.34 -2.57
CA ALA A 3 -17.76 3.21 -3.20
C ALA A 3 -16.39 3.09 -2.50
N ALA A 4 -15.31 3.10 -3.28
CA ALA A 4 -13.96 3.12 -2.73
C ALA A 4 -13.67 4.49 -2.10
N ILE A 5 -13.01 4.49 -0.95
CA ILE A 5 -12.56 5.69 -0.25
C ILE A 5 -11.08 5.96 -0.58
N SER A 6 -10.70 7.24 -0.63
CA SER A 6 -9.30 7.61 -0.85
C SER A 6 -8.44 7.38 0.39
N VAL A 7 -7.14 7.17 0.18
CA VAL A 7 -6.15 7.06 1.28
C VAL A 7 -6.12 8.34 2.10
N LYS A 8 -6.22 9.51 1.48
CA LYS A 8 -6.30 10.79 2.17
C LYS A 8 -7.48 10.83 3.14
N GLU A 9 -8.67 10.46 2.67
CA GLU A 9 -9.88 10.50 3.50
C GLU A 9 -9.82 9.51 4.66
N ILE A 10 -9.39 8.26 4.43
CA ILE A 10 -9.41 7.26 5.48
C ILE A 10 -8.38 7.54 6.59
N LEU A 11 -7.26 8.19 6.27
CA LEU A 11 -6.27 8.59 7.26
C LEU A 11 -6.78 9.65 8.25
N HIS A 12 -7.88 10.34 7.94
CA HIS A 12 -8.54 11.31 8.81
C HIS A 12 -9.82 10.76 9.45
N LYS A 13 -10.16 9.48 9.23
CA LYS A 13 -11.34 8.85 9.83
C LYS A 13 -11.02 8.27 11.20
N GLU A 14 -11.98 8.45 12.11
CA GLU A 14 -11.96 7.90 13.47
C GLU A 14 -13.04 6.83 13.67
N GLN A 15 -13.81 6.49 12.62
CA GLN A 15 -14.80 5.42 12.65
C GLN A 15 -14.11 4.05 12.55
N PHE A 16 -13.41 3.67 13.61
CA PHE A 16 -12.79 2.36 13.75
C PHE A 16 -13.83 1.26 13.89
N GLY A 17 -13.53 0.07 13.37
CA GLY A 17 -14.43 -1.09 13.33
C GLY A 17 -15.25 -1.21 12.05
N ASP A 18 -15.43 -0.11 11.30
CA ASP A 18 -16.14 -0.11 10.03
C ASP A 18 -15.30 -0.70 8.89
N THR A 19 -15.98 -1.35 7.94
CA THR A 19 -15.37 -1.88 6.71
C THR A 19 -15.32 -0.82 5.61
N TYR A 20 -14.14 -0.60 5.07
CA TYR A 20 -13.86 0.30 3.95
C TYR A 20 -13.19 -0.44 2.80
N THR A 21 -13.39 0.07 1.59
CA THR A 21 -12.74 -0.43 0.37
C THR A 21 -11.78 0.63 -0.17
N LEU A 22 -10.54 0.23 -0.44
CA LEU A 22 -9.51 1.09 -1.05
C LEU A 22 -8.92 0.43 -2.28
N LYS A 23 -8.46 1.27 -3.21
CA LYS A 23 -7.74 0.85 -4.41
C LYS A 23 -6.48 1.67 -4.54
N GLY A 24 -5.37 1.06 -4.94
CA GLY A 24 -4.12 1.79 -5.13
C GLY A 24 -2.95 0.89 -5.47
N TRP A 25 -1.76 1.47 -5.39
CA TRP A 25 -0.50 0.78 -5.68
C TRP A 25 0.26 0.44 -4.41
N VAL A 26 0.85 -0.75 -4.40
CA VAL A 26 1.73 -1.23 -3.34
C VAL A 26 3.05 -0.48 -3.41
N ARG A 27 3.34 0.29 -2.36
CA ARG A 27 4.59 1.07 -2.22
C ARG A 27 5.70 0.30 -1.55
N ASN A 28 5.32 -0.56 -0.61
CA ASN A 28 6.22 -1.41 0.13
C ASN A 28 5.43 -2.60 0.69
N LYS A 29 6.08 -3.74 0.86
CA LYS A 29 5.52 -4.94 1.47
C LYS A 29 6.56 -5.50 2.43
N ARG A 30 6.13 -5.81 3.65
CA ARG A 30 6.92 -6.55 4.64
C ARG A 30 6.15 -7.78 5.08
N GLU A 31 6.86 -8.84 5.38
CA GLU A 31 6.28 -10.10 5.84
C GLU A 31 6.86 -10.43 7.23
N SER A 32 6.00 -10.89 8.13
CA SER A 32 6.41 -11.40 9.45
C SER A 32 5.52 -12.58 9.81
N LYS A 33 6.14 -13.77 9.87
CA LYS A 33 5.42 -15.05 10.06
C LYS A 33 4.33 -15.22 8.99
N ASN A 34 3.06 -15.10 9.38
CA ASN A 34 1.90 -15.26 8.51
C ASN A 34 1.17 -13.93 8.25
N VAL A 35 1.78 -12.79 8.60
CA VAL A 35 1.18 -11.46 8.46
C VAL A 35 1.98 -10.63 7.47
N PHE A 36 1.26 -10.03 6.53
CA PHE A 36 1.78 -9.17 5.48
C PHE A 36 1.38 -7.71 5.77
N PHE A 37 2.37 -6.84 5.83
CA PHE A 37 2.21 -5.40 6.02
C PHE A 37 2.43 -4.71 4.68
N ILE A 38 1.35 -4.25 4.07
CA ILE A 38 1.32 -3.67 2.73
C ILE A 38 1.10 -2.16 2.87
N MET A 39 2.03 -1.35 2.36
CA MET A 39 1.86 0.10 2.31
C MET A 39 1.14 0.46 1.02
N LEU A 40 -0.13 0.87 1.12
CA LEU A 40 -0.98 1.22 -0.01
C LEU A 40 -1.01 2.73 -0.22
N ASN A 41 -0.87 3.18 -1.46
CA ASN A 41 -1.02 4.58 -1.85
C ASN A 41 -1.81 4.70 -3.15
N ASP A 42 -2.75 5.63 -3.20
CA ASP A 42 -3.65 5.87 -4.33
C ASP A 42 -3.36 7.21 -5.06
N GLY A 43 -2.34 7.96 -4.60
CA GLY A 43 -1.99 9.28 -5.13
C GLY A 43 -2.81 10.45 -4.56
N SER A 44 -3.82 10.21 -3.73
CA SER A 44 -4.62 11.28 -3.10
C SER A 44 -3.84 12.13 -2.10
N CYS A 45 -2.77 11.57 -1.52
CA CYS A 45 -1.82 12.26 -0.65
C CYS A 45 -0.44 11.58 -0.70
N LEU A 46 0.56 12.21 -0.08
CA LEU A 46 1.92 11.66 0.04
C LEU A 46 1.99 10.48 1.03
N ALA A 47 1.08 10.42 2.00
CA ALA A 47 1.04 9.36 3.00
C ALA A 47 0.52 8.05 2.39
N SER A 48 0.80 6.94 3.07
CA SER A 48 0.36 5.61 2.65
C SER A 48 -0.38 4.98 3.82
N LEU A 49 -1.46 4.26 3.54
CA LEU A 49 -2.17 3.49 4.54
C LEU A 49 -1.46 2.14 4.72
N GLN A 50 -1.27 1.71 5.97
CA GLN A 50 -0.85 0.35 6.26
C GLN A 50 -2.06 -0.58 6.15
N VAL A 51 -1.94 -1.59 5.30
CA VAL A 51 -2.88 -2.70 5.17
C VAL A 51 -2.22 -3.93 5.80
N VAL A 52 -2.91 -4.54 6.76
CA VAL A 52 -2.47 -5.76 7.44
C VAL A 52 -3.27 -6.92 6.87
N ALA A 53 -2.59 -7.86 6.24
CA ALA A 53 -3.20 -9.04 5.62
C ALA A 53 -2.66 -10.31 6.28
N ASP A 54 -3.55 -11.11 6.88
CA ASP A 54 -3.21 -12.36 7.54
C ASP A 54 -3.45 -13.55 6.62
N ALA A 55 -2.45 -14.42 6.47
CA ALA A 55 -2.52 -15.62 5.63
C ALA A 55 -3.49 -16.70 6.15
N SER A 56 -3.99 -16.57 7.38
CA SER A 56 -5.09 -17.41 7.91
C SER A 56 -6.46 -16.99 7.37
N SER A 57 -6.62 -15.72 7.00
CA SER A 57 -7.87 -15.15 6.52
C SER A 57 -7.88 -14.98 4.99
N LEU A 58 -6.71 -14.74 4.40
CA LEU A 58 -6.52 -14.56 2.96
C LEU A 58 -5.58 -15.65 2.44
N ALA A 59 -5.81 -16.13 1.22
CA ALA A 59 -4.97 -17.17 0.62
C ALA A 59 -3.50 -16.71 0.54
N ILE A 60 -2.58 -17.49 1.12
CA ILE A 60 -1.16 -17.15 1.17
C ILE A 60 -0.54 -16.97 -0.23
N GLU A 61 -1.00 -17.74 -1.22
CA GLU A 61 -0.55 -17.64 -2.60
C GLU A 61 -0.92 -16.28 -3.21
N LEU A 62 -2.12 -15.79 -2.95
CA LEU A 62 -2.55 -14.45 -3.35
C LEU A 62 -1.67 -13.38 -2.71
N LEU A 63 -1.35 -13.50 -1.42
CA LEU A 63 -0.51 -12.53 -0.71
C LEU A 63 0.94 -12.53 -1.19
N LYS A 64 1.45 -13.68 -1.64
CA LYS A 64 2.77 -13.79 -2.29
C LYS A 64 2.80 -13.03 -3.61
N ASP A 65 1.73 -13.10 -4.39
CA ASP A 65 1.58 -12.38 -5.67
C ASP A 65 1.41 -10.86 -5.52
N VAL A 66 1.10 -10.37 -4.31
CA VAL A 66 1.13 -8.93 -4.02
C VAL A 66 2.59 -8.44 -3.94
N THR A 67 3.03 -7.69 -4.93
CA THR A 67 4.41 -7.18 -5.08
C THR A 67 4.46 -5.66 -5.10
N VAL A 68 5.65 -5.07 -4.92
CA VAL A 68 5.83 -3.61 -5.07
C VAL A 68 5.47 -3.20 -6.50
N GLY A 69 4.67 -2.13 -6.61
CA GLY A 69 4.13 -1.65 -7.88
C GLY A 69 2.81 -2.29 -8.30
N ALA A 70 2.39 -3.38 -7.66
CA ALA A 70 1.11 -4.03 -7.97
C ALA A 70 -0.07 -3.10 -7.64
N CYS A 71 -1.11 -3.18 -8.46
CA CYS A 71 -2.38 -2.51 -8.23
C CYS A 71 -3.31 -3.48 -7.51
N ILE A 72 -3.84 -3.07 -6.36
CA ILE A 72 -4.73 -3.89 -5.56
C ILE A 72 -6.00 -3.13 -5.18
N GLU A 73 -7.08 -3.88 -5.03
CA GLU A 73 -8.28 -3.49 -4.30
C GLU A 73 -8.30 -4.28 -2.99
N VAL A 74 -8.54 -3.59 -1.88
CA VAL A 74 -8.64 -4.20 -0.57
C VAL A 74 -9.91 -3.71 0.10
N ALA A 75 -10.69 -4.62 0.67
CA ALA A 75 -11.73 -4.27 1.62
C ALA A 75 -11.39 -4.86 2.99
N GLY A 76 -11.56 -4.08 4.03
CA GLY A 76 -11.16 -4.48 5.38
C GLY A 76 -11.66 -3.54 6.45
N ARG A 77 -11.44 -3.93 7.70
CA ARG A 77 -11.83 -3.12 8.87
C ARG A 77 -10.76 -2.12 9.23
N LEU A 78 -11.16 -0.86 9.40
CA LEU A 78 -10.29 0.20 9.91
C LEU A 78 -10.05 -0.02 11.41
N GLN A 79 -8.80 -0.03 11.85
CA GLN A 79 -8.43 -0.16 13.25
C GLN A 79 -7.41 0.91 13.63
N GLU A 80 -7.34 1.23 14.92
CA GLU A 80 -6.24 2.00 15.47
C GLU A 80 -4.94 1.21 15.26
N SER A 81 -3.93 1.88 14.70
CA SER A 81 -2.65 1.23 14.49
C SER A 81 -1.92 1.04 15.80
N ARG A 82 -1.41 -0.17 16.02
CA ARG A 82 -0.52 -0.48 17.16
C ARG A 82 0.94 -0.05 16.93
N GLY A 83 1.30 0.27 15.69
CA GLY A 83 2.64 0.71 15.30
C GLY A 83 2.88 2.19 15.55
N SER A 84 4.10 2.54 16.00
CA SER A 84 4.50 3.94 16.15
C SER A 84 4.58 4.64 14.77
N GLY A 85 4.00 5.84 14.69
CA GLY A 85 4.09 6.71 13.50
C GLY A 85 2.93 6.64 12.52
N GLN A 86 1.86 5.92 12.83
CA GLN A 86 0.61 5.93 12.04
C GLN A 86 -0.60 5.77 12.98
N LEU A 87 -1.68 6.50 12.73
CA LEU A 87 -2.86 6.51 13.60
C LEU A 87 -3.82 5.35 13.32
N ALA A 88 -3.90 4.91 12.07
CA ALA A 88 -4.84 3.91 11.62
C ALA A 88 -4.20 2.90 10.67
N GLU A 89 -4.72 1.68 10.68
CA GLU A 89 -4.39 0.61 9.74
C GLU A 89 -5.66 -0.13 9.30
N LEU A 90 -5.60 -0.79 8.14
CA LEU A 90 -6.71 -1.55 7.59
C LEU A 90 -6.42 -3.04 7.67
N ASN A 91 -7.19 -3.78 8.46
CA ASN A 91 -7.12 -5.24 8.49
C ASN A 91 -7.91 -5.80 7.32
N ALA A 92 -7.20 -6.38 6.36
CA ALA A 92 -7.77 -6.86 5.11
C ALA A 92 -8.68 -8.08 5.32
N GLU A 93 -9.91 -7.99 4.85
CA GLU A 93 -10.88 -9.09 4.82
C GLU A 93 -10.99 -9.70 3.42
N THR A 94 -10.84 -8.85 2.39
CA THR A 94 -10.78 -9.27 1.00
C THR A 94 -9.66 -8.50 0.30
N LEU A 95 -9.00 -9.17 -0.65
CA LEU A 95 -7.95 -8.56 -1.46
C LEU A 95 -8.09 -9.08 -2.90
N VAL A 96 -8.02 -8.16 -3.86
CA VAL A 96 -8.05 -8.47 -5.28
C VAL A 96 -6.86 -7.78 -5.94
N ILE A 97 -6.08 -8.53 -6.71
CA ILE A 97 -5.01 -7.95 -7.52
C ILE A 97 -5.61 -7.49 -8.85
N LEU A 98 -5.67 -6.17 -9.04
CA LEU A 98 -6.17 -5.55 -10.27
C LEU A 98 -5.11 -5.52 -11.37
N GLY A 99 -3.83 -5.48 -10.99
CA GLY A 99 -2.71 -5.51 -11.91
C GLY A 99 -1.45 -6.00 -11.21
N LYS A 100 -0.85 -7.08 -11.74
CA LYS A 100 0.41 -7.62 -11.23
C LYS A 100 1.57 -6.69 -11.61
N ALA A 101 2.60 -6.67 -10.76
CA ALA A 101 3.87 -6.03 -11.07
C ALA A 101 5.00 -7.01 -10.81
N ASP A 102 6.00 -7.03 -11.70
CA ASP A 102 7.21 -7.79 -11.48
C ASP A 102 8.11 -7.01 -10.50
N ALA A 103 8.30 -7.55 -9.30
CA ALA A 103 9.07 -6.90 -8.25
C ALA A 103 10.54 -6.72 -8.63
N GLU A 104 11.11 -7.51 -9.53
CA GLU A 104 12.51 -7.38 -9.94
C GLU A 104 12.68 -6.33 -11.03
N LYS A 105 11.67 -6.18 -11.90
CA LYS A 105 11.68 -5.23 -13.02
C LYS A 105 11.08 -3.87 -12.69
N TYR A 106 10.29 -3.76 -11.63
CA TYR A 106 9.65 -2.50 -11.29
C TYR A 106 10.70 -1.46 -10.86
N PRO A 107 10.82 -0.31 -11.55
CA PRO A 107 11.95 0.59 -11.34
C PRO A 107 11.87 1.34 -10.01
N LEU A 108 10.66 1.55 -9.48
CA LEU A 108 10.43 2.23 -8.20
C LEU A 108 10.46 1.28 -7.02
N GLN A 109 11.58 0.59 -6.86
CA GLN A 109 11.86 -0.18 -5.65
C GLN A 109 11.84 0.71 -4.40
N PRO A 110 11.54 0.18 -3.20
CA PRO A 110 11.43 0.93 -1.95
C PRO A 110 12.82 1.32 -1.39
N LYS A 111 13.66 1.92 -2.24
CA LYS A 111 14.98 2.48 -1.97
C LYS A 111 15.03 3.93 -2.43
N ALA A 112 16.06 4.66 -2.00
CA ALA A 112 16.31 6.00 -2.53
C ALA A 112 16.75 5.90 -4.00
N HIS A 113 16.32 6.87 -4.80
CA HIS A 113 16.66 7.00 -6.21
C HIS A 113 17.14 8.43 -6.46
N SER A 114 18.15 8.62 -7.31
CA SER A 114 18.63 9.96 -7.68
C SER A 114 17.60 10.70 -8.55
N LEU A 115 17.69 12.02 -8.57
CA LEU A 115 16.81 12.83 -9.43
C LEU A 115 17.03 12.52 -10.92
N GLU A 116 18.26 12.21 -11.33
CA GLU A 116 18.63 11.84 -12.71
C GLU A 116 17.91 10.55 -13.11
N TYR A 117 17.96 9.51 -12.28
CA TYR A 117 17.24 8.27 -12.56
C TYR A 117 15.73 8.50 -12.63
N LEU A 118 15.17 9.30 -11.72
CA LEU A 118 13.75 9.65 -11.75
C LEU A 118 13.33 10.46 -12.98
N ARG A 119 14.26 11.18 -13.63
CA ARG A 119 14.00 11.85 -14.93
C ARG A 119 13.93 10.83 -16.07
N GLU A 120 14.75 9.78 -16.06
CA GLU A 120 14.68 8.70 -17.06
C GLU A 120 13.35 7.94 -17.01
N ILE A 121 12.78 7.79 -15.81
CA ILE A 121 11.45 7.19 -15.58
C ILE A 121 10.38 8.22 -15.23
N ALA A 122 10.36 9.36 -15.94
CA ALA A 122 9.44 10.47 -15.64
C ALA A 122 7.96 10.06 -15.53
N HIS A 123 7.54 9.06 -16.32
CA HIS A 123 6.19 8.50 -16.33
C HIS A 123 5.84 7.66 -15.07
N LEU A 124 6.79 7.41 -14.18
CA LEU A 124 6.56 6.76 -12.88
C LEU A 124 6.91 7.66 -11.71
N ARG A 125 7.72 8.71 -11.91
CA ARG A 125 8.21 9.62 -10.86
C ARG A 125 7.11 10.13 -9.91
N PHE A 126 5.91 10.42 -10.41
CA PHE A 126 4.78 10.89 -9.60
C PHE A 126 4.31 9.88 -8.54
N ARG A 127 4.70 8.60 -8.65
CA ARG A 127 4.41 7.54 -7.69
C ARG A 127 5.47 7.40 -6.60
N THR A 128 6.48 8.28 -6.56
CA THR A 128 7.52 8.26 -5.53
C THR A 128 7.14 9.15 -4.35
N LYS A 129 7.82 8.97 -3.20
CA LYS A 129 7.79 9.99 -2.15
C LYS A 129 8.98 10.89 -2.46
N ASN A 130 8.78 12.21 -2.47
CA ASN A 130 9.87 13.17 -2.58
C ASN A 130 10.72 13.10 -1.30
N LYS A 131 11.56 12.07 -1.17
CA LYS A 131 12.70 12.11 -0.27
C LYS A 131 13.85 12.62 -1.13
N THR A 132 14.13 13.91 -0.94
CA THR A 132 15.38 14.54 -1.35
C THR A 132 16.55 13.62 -1.04
N GLU A 133 17.52 13.61 -1.94
CA GLU A 133 18.78 12.88 -1.79
C GLU A 133 19.29 12.99 -0.36
N LYS A 134 19.65 11.85 0.23
CA LYS A 134 20.47 11.89 1.44
C LYS A 134 21.81 12.47 0.97
N PRO A 135 22.30 13.57 1.58
CA PRO A 135 23.57 14.16 1.21
C PRO A 135 24.72 13.17 1.31
#